data_AF-A0A9P5B635-F1
#
_entry.id   AF-A0A9P5B635-F1
#
_cell.length_a   1.000
_cell.length_b   1.000
_cell.length_c   1.000
_cell.angle_alpha   90.00
_cell.angle_beta   90.00
_cell.angle_gamma   90.00
#
_symmetry.space_group_name_H-M   'P 1'
#
loop_
_entity.id
_entity.type
_entity.pdbx_description
1 polymer ?
#
loop_
_entity_poly.entity_id
_entity_poly.type
_entity_poly.pdbx_seq_one_letter_code
_entity_poly.pdbx_strand_id
1 'polypeptide(L)'
;MGKNDKKSADKGGKGKADKGKDAKDSGGKSKGAQSINVRHILCEKHAKKEEALAKLNDGLKFDEVAREYSEDKARQGGSLGWKTKGSLDPKFEEVAFALEPSTTASPKFVECKTEFGYHIIMKHKRQVEDLI
;
A
#
# COMPACT_ATOMS: atom_id res chain seq x y z
N MET A 1 -27.09 -13.36 53.13
CA MET A 1 -27.69 -12.56 52.04
C MET A 1 -26.54 -11.93 51.26
N GLY A 2 -26.29 -12.09 49.96
CA GLY A 2 -27.14 -12.51 48.85
C GLY A 2 -27.09 -11.41 47.76
N LYS A 3 -26.53 -11.76 46.59
CA LYS A 3 -26.58 -11.07 45.25
C LYS A 3 -25.69 -9.83 45.14
N ASN A 4 -24.58 -9.79 44.38
CA ASN A 4 -24.26 -10.14 42.98
C ASN A 4 -24.98 -9.29 41.90
N ASP A 5 -24.18 -8.96 40.87
CA ASP A 5 -24.54 -8.60 39.48
C ASP A 5 -24.57 -7.12 39.03
N LYS A 6 -23.43 -6.66 38.47
CA LYS A 6 -23.26 -6.11 37.09
C LYS A 6 -21.87 -5.43 37.01
N LYS A 7 -21.04 -5.57 35.99
CA LYS A 7 -21.17 -6.11 34.63
C LYS A 7 -19.75 -6.38 34.12
N SER A 8 -19.56 -7.53 33.49
CA SER A 8 -18.33 -8.02 32.87
C SER A 8 -18.13 -7.50 31.44
N ALA A 9 -16.87 -7.51 31.02
CA ALA A 9 -16.29 -7.62 29.67
C ALA A 9 -16.46 -6.41 28.73
N ASP A 10 -15.40 -5.91 28.08
CA ASP A 10 -14.47 -6.63 27.18
C ASP A 10 -13.04 -6.07 27.34
N LYS A 11 -12.00 -6.81 27.80
CA LYS A 11 -11.03 -7.62 27.02
C LYS A 11 -10.72 -7.00 25.65
N GLY A 12 -9.51 -6.77 25.17
CA GLY A 12 -8.12 -7.05 25.50
C GLY A 12 -7.35 -6.52 24.27
N GLY A 13 -6.05 -6.27 24.23
CA GLY A 13 -4.92 -6.48 25.10
C GLY A 13 -3.69 -6.12 24.26
N LYS A 14 -2.69 -5.51 24.91
CA LYS A 14 -1.23 -5.57 24.67
C LYS A 14 -0.76 -5.89 23.24
N GLY A 15 0.04 -5.01 22.62
CA GLY A 15 1.48 -4.88 22.90
C GLY A 15 2.26 -5.93 22.09
N LYS A 16 3.27 -5.62 21.28
CA LYS A 16 4.57 -5.02 21.57
C LYS A 16 5.37 -4.96 20.24
N ALA A 17 6.37 -4.07 20.20
CA ALA A 17 7.78 -4.20 19.71
C ALA A 17 8.07 -5.08 18.47
N ASP A 18 9.04 -4.84 17.59
CA ASP A 18 10.46 -4.49 17.76
C ASP A 18 11.01 -4.36 16.31
N LYS A 19 11.73 -3.29 15.94
CA LYS A 19 13.18 -3.26 15.68
C LYS A 19 13.72 -4.19 14.57
N GLY A 20 14.42 -3.58 13.60
CA GLY A 20 15.27 -4.23 12.58
C GLY A 20 15.53 -3.24 11.44
N LYS A 21 16.46 -2.29 11.54
CA LYS A 21 17.91 -2.37 11.29
C LYS A 21 18.31 -2.86 9.88
N ASP A 22 18.95 -1.93 9.17
CA ASP A 22 19.96 -2.10 8.11
C ASP A 22 19.52 -2.71 6.76
N ALA A 23 19.16 -1.83 5.81
CA ALA A 23 19.42 -2.04 4.38
C ALA A 23 20.14 -0.81 3.82
N LYS A 24 21.46 -0.93 3.76
CA LYS A 24 22.40 -0.05 3.08
C LYS A 24 22.19 -0.22 1.57
N ASP A 25 21.68 0.81 0.89
CA ASP A 25 21.99 1.01 -0.52
C ASP A 25 22.31 2.48 -0.81
N SER A 26 23.44 2.63 -1.48
CA SER A 26 24.16 3.87 -1.73
C SER A 26 23.71 4.44 -3.07
N GLY A 27 23.18 5.67 -3.07
CA GLY A 27 22.76 6.28 -4.33
C GLY A 27 22.37 7.76 -4.24
N GLY A 28 23.28 8.61 -3.76
CA GLY A 28 23.34 10.02 -4.20
C GLY A 28 22.49 11.06 -3.46
N LYS A 29 23.21 11.96 -2.76
CA LYS A 29 22.85 13.34 -2.37
C LYS A 29 21.53 13.55 -1.61
N SER A 30 21.69 13.81 -0.32
CA SER A 30 20.81 14.56 0.59
C SER A 30 19.81 15.47 -0.14
N LYS A 31 18.49 15.27 0.08
CA LYS A 31 17.41 16.23 -0.21
C LYS A 31 16.03 15.71 0.21
N GLY A 32 15.58 16.13 1.39
CA GLY A 32 14.18 16.16 1.81
C GLY A 32 13.51 14.83 2.21
N ALA A 33 12.52 14.90 3.09
CA ALA A 33 11.65 13.76 3.35
C ALA A 33 10.81 13.49 2.08
N GLN A 34 11.02 12.33 1.45
CA GLN A 34 10.28 11.93 0.26
C GLN A 34 9.06 11.09 0.65
N SER A 35 7.88 11.60 0.31
CA SER A 35 6.60 10.97 0.53
C SER A 35 5.91 10.71 -0.80
N ILE A 36 5.35 9.52 -0.99
CA ILE A 36 4.58 9.15 -2.18
C ILE A 36 3.16 8.79 -1.79
N ASN A 37 2.19 9.29 -2.55
CA ASN A 37 0.81 8.86 -2.44
C ASN A 37 0.61 7.70 -3.43
N VAL A 38 0.36 6.52 -2.90
CA VAL A 38 0.29 5.28 -3.67
C VAL A 38 -1.02 4.56 -3.46
N ARG A 39 -1.41 3.83 -4.50
CA ARG A 39 -2.53 2.90 -4.50
C ARG A 39 -2.02 1.53 -4.90
N HIS A 40 -2.67 0.50 -4.39
CA HIS A 40 -2.38 -0.86 -4.81
C HIS A 40 -3.63 -1.72 -4.94
N ILE A 41 -3.50 -2.79 -5.70
CA ILE A 41 -4.47 -3.88 -5.80
C ILE A 41 -3.73 -5.13 -5.35
N LEU A 42 -4.12 -5.68 -4.21
CA LEU A 42 -3.58 -6.94 -3.72
C LEU A 42 -4.49 -8.07 -4.19
N CYS A 43 -3.91 -9.09 -4.83
CA CYS A 43 -4.59 -10.32 -5.19
C CYS A 43 -3.73 -11.51 -4.73
N GLU A 44 -4.26 -12.37 -3.89
CA GLU A 44 -3.60 -13.61 -3.46
C GLU A 44 -3.45 -14.59 -4.64
N LYS A 45 -4.43 -14.59 -5.55
CA LYS A 45 -4.48 -15.49 -6.72
C LYS A 45 -3.95 -14.80 -7.97
N HIS A 46 -3.11 -15.52 -8.73
CA HIS A 46 -2.62 -15.05 -10.03
C HIS A 46 -3.75 -14.74 -11.01
N ALA A 47 -4.76 -15.61 -11.08
CA ALA A 47 -5.92 -15.41 -11.95
C ALA A 47 -6.64 -14.08 -11.67
N LYS A 48 -6.87 -13.74 -10.39
CA LYS A 48 -7.49 -12.45 -10.02
C LYS A 48 -6.64 -11.25 -10.46
N LYS A 49 -5.32 -11.35 -10.32
CA LYS A 49 -4.38 -10.31 -10.80
C LYS A 49 -4.48 -10.12 -12.31
N GLU A 50 -4.58 -11.21 -13.07
CA GLU A 50 -4.71 -11.16 -14.53
C GLU A 50 -6.04 -10.53 -14.95
N GLU A 51 -7.14 -10.86 -14.28
CA GLU A 51 -8.43 -10.21 -14.52
C GLU A 51 -8.38 -8.71 -14.20
N ALA A 52 -7.79 -8.32 -13.06
CA ALA A 52 -7.62 -6.93 -12.70
C ALA A 52 -6.77 -6.16 -13.73
N LEU A 53 -5.67 -6.77 -14.20
CA LEU A 53 -4.86 -6.20 -15.28
C LEU A 53 -5.65 -6.05 -16.57
N ALA A 54 -6.44 -7.04 -16.96
CA ALA A 54 -7.27 -6.96 -18.16
C ALA A 54 -8.22 -5.76 -18.08
N LYS A 55 -8.88 -5.54 -16.92
CA LYS A 55 -9.74 -4.36 -16.69
C LYS A 55 -8.96 -3.05 -16.76
N LEU A 56 -7.76 -2.98 -16.19
CA LEU A 56 -6.91 -1.79 -16.28
C LEU A 56 -6.49 -1.49 -17.71
N ASN A 57 -6.18 -2.52 -18.51
CA ASN A 57 -5.84 -2.38 -19.93
C ASN A 57 -7.04 -1.98 -20.80
N ASP A 58 -8.25 -2.38 -20.41
CA ASP A 58 -9.50 -1.93 -21.04
C ASP A 58 -9.80 -0.44 -20.77
N GLY A 59 -9.01 0.21 -19.91
CA GLY A 59 -9.14 1.62 -19.57
C GLY A 59 -10.06 1.89 -18.39
N LEU A 60 -10.41 0.86 -17.60
CA LEU A 60 -11.12 1.08 -16.34
C LEU A 60 -10.25 1.83 -15.35
N LYS A 61 -10.91 2.63 -14.52
CA LYS A 61 -10.24 3.40 -13.48
C LYS A 61 -9.63 2.48 -12.43
N PHE A 62 -8.41 2.80 -12.00
CA PHE A 62 -7.70 2.00 -11.02
C PHE A 62 -8.47 1.82 -9.71
N ASP A 63 -9.18 2.85 -9.24
CA ASP A 63 -9.95 2.79 -8.00
C ASP A 63 -11.15 1.83 -8.10
N GLU A 64 -11.78 1.71 -9.26
CA GLU A 64 -12.90 0.79 -9.50
C GLU A 64 -12.41 -0.65 -9.55
N VAL A 65 -11.33 -0.91 -10.31
CA VAL A 65 -10.70 -2.25 -10.34
C VAL A 65 -10.22 -2.66 -8.95
N ALA A 66 -9.63 -1.73 -8.20
CA ALA A 66 -9.22 -2.00 -6.82
C ALA A 66 -10.40 -2.33 -5.90
N ARG A 67 -11.58 -1.72 -6.09
CA ARG A 67 -12.78 -2.02 -5.30
C ARG A 67 -13.31 -3.42 -5.55
N GLU A 68 -13.21 -3.90 -6.78
CA GLU A 68 -13.73 -5.20 -7.18
C GLU A 68 -12.74 -6.34 -6.90
N TYR A 69 -11.44 -6.12 -7.19
CA TYR A 69 -10.44 -7.20 -7.21
C TYR A 69 -9.46 -7.17 -6.05
N SER A 70 -9.26 -6.03 -5.39
CA SER A 70 -8.27 -5.94 -4.31
C SER A 70 -8.78 -6.63 -3.05
N GLU A 71 -7.89 -7.37 -2.38
CA GLU A 71 -8.12 -7.97 -1.08
C GLU A 71 -7.65 -7.04 0.06
N ASP A 72 -6.90 -5.98 -0.28
CA ASP A 72 -6.54 -4.90 0.66
C ASP A 72 -7.05 -3.53 0.21
N LYS A 73 -7.50 -2.71 1.17
CA LYS A 73 -8.02 -1.34 0.95
C LYS A 73 -9.04 -1.22 -0.20
N ALA A 74 -9.74 -2.30 -0.55
CA ALA A 74 -10.69 -2.36 -1.67
C ALA A 74 -11.72 -1.24 -1.59
N ARG A 75 -12.35 -1.05 -0.42
CA ARG A 75 -13.35 0.01 -0.17
C ARG A 75 -12.82 1.42 -0.43
N GLN A 76 -11.51 1.63 -0.34
CA GLN A 76 -10.82 2.91 -0.57
C GLN A 76 -10.25 3.03 -2.00
N GLY A 77 -10.61 2.11 -2.90
CA GLY A 77 -10.05 2.04 -4.24
C GLY A 77 -8.53 1.82 -4.21
N GLY A 78 -8.08 0.94 -3.32
CA GLY A 78 -6.67 0.56 -3.19
C GLY A 78 -5.79 1.63 -2.55
N SER A 79 -6.35 2.74 -2.06
CA SER A 79 -5.57 3.87 -1.57
C SER A 79 -4.87 3.56 -0.25
N LEU A 80 -3.52 3.57 -0.28
CA LEU A 80 -2.68 3.48 0.91
C LEU A 80 -2.41 4.85 1.54
N GLY A 81 -2.65 5.93 0.78
CA GLY A 81 -2.38 7.30 1.19
C GLY A 81 -0.90 7.66 1.04
N TRP A 82 -0.46 8.66 1.79
CA TRP A 82 0.92 9.13 1.79
C TRP A 82 1.82 8.17 2.57
N LYS A 83 2.91 7.75 1.94
CA LYS A 83 3.90 6.83 2.47
C LYS A 83 5.28 7.42 2.30
N THR A 84 6.02 7.46 3.40
CA THR A 84 7.43 7.85 3.44
C THR A 84 8.30 6.67 3.05
N LYS A 85 9.48 6.96 2.51
CA LYS A 85 10.52 5.95 2.26
C LYS A 85 10.87 5.21 3.56
N GLY A 86 11.02 3.89 3.52
CA GLY A 86 11.22 2.98 4.65
C GLY A 86 9.94 2.55 5.40
N SER A 87 8.74 2.92 4.94
CA SER A 87 7.47 2.54 5.60
C SER A 87 6.70 1.43 4.90
N LEU A 88 7.19 0.96 3.76
CA LEU A 88 6.60 -0.10 2.95
C LEU A 88 7.60 -1.25 2.78
N ASP A 89 7.11 -2.38 2.28
CA ASP A 89 7.98 -3.50 1.90
C ASP A 89 9.03 -3.02 0.88
N PRO A 90 10.32 -3.36 1.01
CA PRO A 90 11.38 -2.80 0.18
C PRO A 90 11.15 -3.05 -1.31
N LYS A 91 10.57 -4.20 -1.68
CA LYS A 91 10.31 -4.53 -3.09
C LYS A 91 9.14 -3.72 -3.65
N PHE A 92 8.10 -3.55 -2.84
CA PHE A 92 6.97 -2.68 -3.17
C PHE A 92 7.41 -1.22 -3.27
N GLU A 93 8.22 -0.78 -2.32
CA GLU A 93 8.69 0.59 -2.20
C GLU A 93 9.54 0.97 -3.41
N GLU A 94 10.53 0.16 -3.76
CA GLU A 94 11.44 0.43 -4.87
C GLU A 94 10.66 0.67 -6.17
N VAL A 95 9.71 -0.21 -6.49
CA VAL A 95 8.89 -0.07 -7.70
C VAL A 95 7.92 1.10 -7.60
N ALA A 96 7.33 1.37 -6.42
CA ALA A 96 6.43 2.50 -6.21
C ALA A 96 7.16 3.86 -6.34
N PHE A 97 8.39 3.94 -5.84
CA PHE A 97 9.23 5.12 -5.96
C PHE A 97 9.73 5.30 -7.40
N ALA A 98 10.12 4.22 -8.08
CA ALA A 98 10.60 4.22 -9.46
C ALA A 98 9.50 4.57 -10.47
N LEU A 99 8.25 4.18 -10.21
CA LEU A 99 7.10 4.57 -11.03
C LEU A 99 6.98 6.08 -11.18
N GLU A 100 6.32 6.57 -12.22
CA GLU A 100 5.97 7.98 -12.36
C GLU A 100 4.58 8.27 -11.76
N PRO A 101 4.34 9.47 -11.20
CA PRO A 101 3.03 9.82 -10.68
C PRO A 101 2.02 9.90 -11.84
N SER A 102 0.82 9.34 -11.63
CA SER A 102 -0.24 9.19 -12.63
C SER A 102 -1.63 9.34 -12.01
N THR A 103 -2.67 9.31 -12.85
CA THR A 103 -4.07 9.49 -12.41
C THR A 103 -4.81 8.15 -12.41
N THR A 104 -5.96 8.05 -11.73
CA THR A 104 -6.76 6.82 -11.77
C THR A 104 -7.39 6.56 -13.14
N ALA A 105 -7.58 7.59 -13.96
CA ALA A 105 -8.13 7.47 -15.32
C ALA A 105 -7.06 7.04 -16.35
N SER A 106 -5.79 7.38 -16.11
CA SER A 106 -4.66 6.91 -16.91
C SER A 106 -3.55 6.42 -15.97
N PRO A 107 -3.77 5.27 -15.31
CA PRO A 107 -2.87 4.79 -14.29
C PRO A 107 -1.60 4.20 -14.92
N LYS A 108 -0.44 4.67 -14.47
CA LYS A 108 0.82 3.97 -14.67
C LYS A 108 0.99 2.99 -13.51
N PHE A 109 0.93 1.71 -13.81
CA PHE A 109 1.02 0.65 -12.83
C PHE A 109 2.16 -0.32 -13.12
N VAL A 110 2.62 -0.98 -12.06
CA VAL A 110 3.63 -2.05 -12.13
C VAL A 110 3.16 -3.22 -11.27
N GLU A 111 3.51 -4.43 -11.68
CA GLU A 111 3.27 -5.63 -10.89
C GLU A 111 4.44 -5.94 -9.98
N CYS A 112 4.14 -6.35 -8.75
CA CYS A 112 5.10 -6.75 -7.75
C CYS A 112 4.56 -7.98 -7.01
N LYS A 113 5.38 -9.01 -6.86
CA LYS A 113 5.04 -10.20 -6.08
C LYS A 113 5.71 -10.12 -4.71
N THR A 114 4.92 -10.29 -3.66
CA THR A 114 5.38 -10.36 -2.27
C THR A 114 4.87 -11.65 -1.63
N GLU A 115 5.14 -11.81 -0.34
CA GLU A 115 4.66 -12.92 0.49
C GLU A 115 3.12 -12.95 0.60
N PHE A 116 2.48 -11.77 0.54
CA PHE A 116 1.03 -11.64 0.60
C PHE A 116 0.33 -11.98 -0.72
N GLY A 117 1.08 -12.08 -1.83
CA GLY A 117 0.54 -12.35 -3.15
C GLY A 117 1.02 -11.36 -4.21
N TYR A 118 0.13 -11.05 -5.15
CA TYR A 118 0.40 -10.19 -6.28
C TYR A 118 -0.15 -8.78 -6.03
N HIS A 119 0.72 -7.80 -6.12
CA HIS A 119 0.39 -6.39 -5.97
C HIS A 119 0.50 -5.70 -7.31
N ILE A 120 -0.54 -4.98 -7.69
CA ILE A 120 -0.48 -4.01 -8.79
C ILE A 120 -0.39 -2.64 -8.14
N ILE A 121 0.68 -1.90 -8.41
CA ILE A 121 1.00 -0.67 -7.69
C ILE A 121 0.87 0.50 -8.65
N MET A 122 0.23 1.57 -8.21
CA MET A 122 0.13 2.82 -8.94
C MET A 122 0.52 3.98 -8.04
N LYS A 123 1.35 4.89 -8.55
CA LYS A 123 1.67 6.14 -7.86
C LYS A 123 0.74 7.23 -8.31
N HIS A 124 0.06 7.85 -7.35
CA HIS A 124 -0.80 9.00 -7.61
C HIS A 124 -0.03 10.32 -7.54
N LYS A 125 0.75 10.54 -6.48
CA LYS A 125 1.54 11.77 -6.28
C LYS A 125 2.89 11.47 -5.64
N ARG A 126 3.85 12.37 -5.84
CA ARG A 126 5.12 12.43 -5.11
C ARG A 126 5.23 13.82 -4.48
N GLN A 127 5.68 13.86 -3.24
CA GLN A 127 6.02 15.07 -2.50
C GLN A 127 7.45 14.94 -1.99
N VAL A 128 8.23 16.01 -2.16
CA VAL A 128 9.57 16.14 -1.62
C VAL A 128 9.52 17.33 -0.70
N GLU A 129 9.70 17.11 0.59
CA GLU A 129 9.73 18.19 1.57
C GLU A 129 11.18 18.66 1.69
N ASP A 130 11.49 19.80 1.06
CA ASP A 130 12.83 20.40 1.14
C ASP A 130 13.00 20.97 2.55
N LEU A 131 13.79 20.28 3.38
CA LEU A 131 14.22 20.77 4.68
C LEU A 131 15.30 21.83 4.43
N ILE A 132 14.88 23.09 4.47
CA ILE A 132 15.71 24.29 4.42
C ILE A 132 16.42 24.51 5.76
#